data_AF-A0A5C7VQK2-F1
#
_entry.id   AF-A0A5C7VQK2-F1
#
_cell.length_a   1.000
_cell.length_b   1.000
_cell.length_c   1.000
_cell.angle_alpha   90.00
_cell.angle_beta   90.00
_cell.angle_gamma   90.00
#
_symmetry.space_group_name_H-M   'P 1'
#
loop_
_entity.id
_entity.type
_entity.pdbx_description
1 polymer ?
#
loop_
_entity_poly.entity_id
_entity_poly.type
_entity_poly.pdbx_seq_one_letter_code
_entity_poly.pdbx_strand_id
1 'polypeptide(L)' 'AGEGLVKLAAGWLIERAGWKGFREGDAGVHRLQALVLVNYGTASGAQLLALAQRIRADIEQRFGVLLEIEPNVL' A
#
# COMPACT_ATOMS: atom_id res chain seq x y z
N ALA A 1 -18.30 -2.09 -9.40
CA ALA A 1 -18.67 -3.07 -8.36
C ALA A 1 -20.06 -3.60 -8.73
N GLY A 2 -20.43 -4.81 -8.27
CA GLY A 2 -21.78 -5.34 -8.48
C GLY A 2 -22.85 -4.53 -7.75
N GLU A 3 -24.12 -4.87 -7.95
CA GLU A 3 -25.23 -4.23 -7.23
C GLU A 3 -25.05 -4.33 -5.71
N GLY A 4 -25.30 -3.24 -5.00
CA GLY A 4 -25.15 -3.15 -3.55
C GLY A 4 -23.72 -2.96 -3.04
N LEU A 5 -22.71 -2.94 -3.91
CA LEU A 5 -21.31 -2.75 -3.53
C LEU A 5 -20.77 -1.38 -3.95
N VAL A 6 -19.88 -0.82 -3.13
CA VAL A 6 -19.19 0.45 -3.41
C VAL A 6 -17.72 0.21 -3.74
N LYS A 7 -17.20 0.94 -4.73
CA LYS A 7 -15.76 0.93 -5.05
C LYS A 7 -15.06 2.00 -4.22
N LEU A 8 -14.10 1.58 -3.41
CA LEU A 8 -13.25 2.48 -2.64
C LEU A 8 -11.99 2.85 -3.44
N ALA A 9 -11.50 4.05 -3.21
CA ALA A 9 -10.20 4.48 -3.73
C ALA A 9 -9.11 4.06 -2.75
N ALA A 10 -8.47 2.91 -2.98
CA ALA A 10 -7.40 2.40 -2.11
C ALA A 10 -6.25 3.42 -1.93
N GLY A 11 -5.88 4.15 -3.00
CA GLY A 11 -4.87 5.22 -2.91
C GLY A 11 -5.27 6.35 -1.95
N TRP A 12 -6.57 6.67 -1.86
CA TRP A 12 -7.06 7.67 -0.91
C TRP A 12 -6.94 7.19 0.53
N LEU A 13 -7.24 5.91 0.80
CA LEU A 13 -7.08 5.32 2.13
C LEU A 13 -5.60 5.32 2.56
N ILE A 14 -4.69 4.91 1.68
CA ILE A 14 -3.25 4.89 1.92
C ILE A 14 -2.71 6.30 2.17
N GLU A 15 -3.13 7.28 1.37
CA GLU A 15 -2.76 8.69 1.57
C GLU A 15 -3.32 9.24 2.89
N ARG A 16 -4.58 8.94 3.22
CA ARG A 16 -5.24 9.38 4.46
C ARG A 16 -4.60 8.78 5.72
N ALA A 17 -4.05 7.57 5.63
CA ALA A 17 -3.28 6.95 6.70
C ALA A 17 -1.86 7.52 6.86
N GLY A 18 -1.39 8.35 5.92
CA GLY A 18 -0.09 9.02 5.98
C GLY A 18 1.05 8.27 5.32
N TRP A 19 0.75 7.24 4.51
CA TRP A 19 1.79 6.43 3.87
C TRP A 19 2.35 7.04 2.58
N LYS A 20 1.67 8.01 1.95
CA LYS A 20 2.16 8.63 0.70
C LYS A 20 3.49 9.34 0.94
N GLY A 21 4.52 8.93 0.20
CA GLY A 21 5.88 9.44 0.38
C GLY A 21 6.64 8.82 1.55
N PHE A 22 6.06 7.85 2.28
CA PHE A 22 6.77 7.10 3.32
C PHE A 22 7.97 6.37 2.73
N ARG A 23 9.08 6.36 3.46
CA ARG A 23 10.31 5.66 3.07
C ARG A 23 10.99 5.05 4.28
N GLU A 24 11.45 3.83 4.14
CA GLU A 24 12.25 3.09 5.11
C GLU A 24 13.41 2.40 4.38
N GLY A 25 14.62 2.93 4.54
CA GLY A 25 15.76 2.55 3.70
C GLY A 25 15.45 2.81 2.22
N ASP A 26 15.57 1.78 1.39
CA ASP A 26 15.26 1.87 -0.05
C ASP A 26 13.85 1.42 -0.42
N ALA A 27 13.05 0.91 0.52
CA ALA A 27 11.64 0.62 0.27
C ALA A 27 10.78 1.83 0.65
N GLY A 28 9.77 2.15 -0.15
CA GLY A 28 8.85 3.23 0.18
C GLY A 28 7.60 3.28 -0.69
N VAL A 29 6.81 4.32 -0.48
CA VAL A 29 5.60 4.64 -1.24
C VAL A 29 5.88 5.89 -2.07
N HIS A 30 5.50 5.87 -3.35
CA HIS A 30 5.77 6.98 -4.25
C HIS A 30 5.11 8.30 -3.75
N ARG A 31 5.87 9.40 -3.78
CA ARG A 31 5.45 10.71 -3.26
C ARG A 31 4.20 11.30 -3.94
N LEU A 32 3.91 10.92 -5.19
CA LEU A 32 2.76 11.42 -5.94
C LEU A 32 1.64 10.39 -6.10
N GLN A 33 1.91 9.10 -5.89
CA GLN A 33 0.98 8.00 -6.22
C GLN A 33 1.00 6.97 -5.09
N ALA A 34 0.04 7.07 -4.17
CA ALA A 34 0.01 6.28 -2.93
C ALA A 34 -0.13 4.75 -3.14
N LEU A 35 -0.59 4.30 -4.33
CA LEU A 35 -0.69 2.88 -4.66
C LEU A 35 0.63 2.26 -5.12
N VAL A 36 1.65 3.06 -5.38
CA VAL A 36 2.91 2.59 -5.97
C VAL A 36 3.95 2.43 -4.87
N LEU A 37 4.34 1.18 -4.60
CA LEU A 37 5.55 0.90 -3.83
C LEU A 37 6.78 1.06 -4.72
N VAL A 38 7.85 1.61 -4.15
CA VAL A 38 9.07 1.98 -4.86
C VAL A 38 10.26 1.34 -4.17
N ASN A 39 11.13 0.74 -4.97
CA ASN A 39 12.51 0.49 -4.59
C ASN A 39 13.37 1.67 -5.09
N TYR A 40 13.98 2.41 -4.18
CA TYR A 40 14.86 3.56 -4.45
C TYR A 40 16.32 3.17 -4.71
N GLY A 41 16.66 1.89 -4.57
CA GLY A 41 18.03 1.40 -4.71
C GLY A 41 18.08 -0.12 -4.55
N THR A 42 18.49 -0.59 -3.37
CA THR A 42 18.79 -2.00 -3.11
C THR A 42 17.73 -2.72 -2.26
N ALA A 43 16.49 -2.23 -2.21
CA ALA A 43 15.44 -2.91 -1.47
C ALA A 43 15.14 -4.28 -2.09
N SER A 44 15.11 -5.30 -1.24
CA SER A 44 14.72 -6.67 -1.63
C SER A 44 13.20 -6.78 -1.79
N GLY A 45 12.76 -7.81 -2.52
CA GLY A 45 11.35 -8.15 -2.63
C GLY A 45 10.69 -8.41 -1.27
N ALA A 46 11.42 -9.02 -0.32
CA ALA A 46 10.94 -9.23 1.04
C ALA A 46 10.70 -7.92 1.80
N GLN A 47 11.54 -6.90 1.60
CA GLN A 47 11.35 -5.58 2.21
C GLN A 47 10.13 -4.85 1.62
N LEU A 48 9.93 -4.90 0.30
CA LEU A 48 8.74 -4.34 -0.33
C LEU A 48 7.47 -5.07 0.12
N LEU A 49 7.51 -6.40 0.21
CA LEU A 49 6.39 -7.21 0.68
C LEU A 49 6.06 -6.91 2.16
N ALA A 50 7.07 -6.77 3.02
CA ALA A 50 6.88 -6.39 4.40
C ALA A 50 6.25 -4.99 4.53
N LEU A 51 6.67 -4.03 3.70
CA LEU A 51 6.04 -2.71 3.62
C LEU A 51 4.58 -2.81 3.18
N ALA A 52 4.27 -3.60 2.14
CA ALA A 52 2.90 -3.82 1.68
C ALA A 52 2.01 -4.42 2.78
N GLN A 53 2.52 -5.40 3.53
CA GLN A 53 1.81 -6.03 4.64
C GLN A 53 1.54 -5.05 5.79
N ARG A 54 2.49 -4.18 6.12
CA ARG A 54 2.31 -3.11 7.12
C ARG A 54 1.23 -2.12 6.71
N ILE A 55 1.24 -1.69 5.45
CA ILE A 55 0.20 -0.80 4.92
C ILE A 55 -1.16 -1.49 4.99
N ARG A 56 -1.25 -2.75 4.54
CA ARG A 56 -2.51 -3.52 4.59
C ARG A 56 -3.07 -3.60 6.02
N ALA A 57 -2.23 -3.95 6.99
CA ALA A 57 -2.65 -4.06 8.39
C ALA A 57 -3.11 -2.72 8.97
N ASP A 58 -2.41 -1.62 8.65
CA ASP A 58 -2.79 -0.29 9.13
C ASP A 58 -4.11 0.20 8.49
N ILE A 59 -4.34 -0.08 7.20
CA ILE A 59 -5.61 0.25 6.53
C ILE A 59 -6.77 -0.57 7.08
N GLU A 60 -6.55 -1.87 7.33
CA GLU A 60 -7.54 -2.73 7.97
C GLU A 60 -7.88 -2.20 9.38
N GLN A 61 -6.87 -1.87 10.19
CA GLN A 61 -7.07 -1.36 11.54
C GLN A 61 -7.81 -0.01 11.57
N ARG A 62 -7.49 0.91 10.66
CA ARG A 62 -8.04 2.28 10.68
C ARG A 62 -9.39 2.42 10.01
N PHE A 63 -9.63 1.66 8.96
CA PHE A 63 -10.80 1.84 8.10
C PHE A 63 -11.69 0.59 8.03
N GLY A 64 -11.27 -0.53 8.60
CA GLY A 64 -11.98 -1.80 8.46
C GLY A 64 -11.97 -2.36 7.03
N VAL A 65 -10.99 -1.94 6.21
CA VAL A 65 -10.88 -2.34 4.80
C VAL A 65 -9.63 -3.17 4.61
N LEU A 66 -9.80 -4.43 4.18
CA LEU A 66 -8.68 -5.28 3.80
C LEU A 66 -8.25 -4.99 2.35
N LEU A 67 -6.99 -4.61 2.15
CA LEU A 67 -6.41 -4.40 0.82
C LEU A 67 -5.81 -5.69 0.27
N GLU A 68 -6.02 -5.95 -1.01
CA GLU A 68 -5.37 -7.03 -1.75
C GLU A 68 -4.11 -6.52 -2.46
N ILE A 69 -3.09 -7.38 -2.55
CA ILE A 69 -1.85 -7.09 -3.29
C ILE A 69 -2.06 -7.52 -4.74
N GLU A 70 -1.98 -6.59 -5.68
CA GLU A 70 -2.18 -6.86 -7.11
C GLU A 70 -0.99 -7.61 -7.76
N PRO A 71 0.29 -7.25 -7.50
CA PRO A 71 1.41 -7.97 -8.08
C PRO A 71 1.49 -9.42 -7.58
N ASN A 72 1.77 -10.34 -8.51
CA ASN A 72 2.07 -11.73 -8.16
C ASN A 72 3.38 -11.82 -7.36
N VAL A 73 3.34 -12.52 -6.23
CA VAL A 73 4.52 -12.86 -5.43
C VAL A 73 4.86 -14.32 -5.74
N LEU A 74 6.09 -14.56 -6.22
CA LEU A 74 6.60 -15.88 -6.64
C LEU A 74 7.51 -16.50 -5.57
#